data_AF-A0A424Q636-F1
#
_entry.id   AF-A0A424Q636-F1
#
_cell.length_a   1.000
_cell.length_b   1.000
_cell.length_c   1.000
_cell.angle_alpha   90.00
_cell.angle_beta   90.00
_cell.angle_gamma   90.00
#
_symmetry.space_group_name_H-M   'P 1'
#
loop_
_entity.id
_entity.type
_entity.pdbx_description
1 polymer ?
#
loop_
_entity_poly.entity_id
_entity_poly.type
_entity_poly.pdbx_seq_one_letter_code
_entity_poly.pdbx_strand_id
1 'polypeptide(L)' 'MELTMAAAYLGMIFVLAAFALETRALISSRSLIYLISMGIGELLLTIRATVTGEWPFAVLGAIWAAFALYSIIRPVSSEN' A
#
# COMPACT_ATOMS: atom_id res chain seq x y z
N MET A 1 4.38 -13.90 18.84
CA MET A 1 4.03 -13.67 17.43
C MET A 1 5.19 -12.93 16.81
N GLU A 2 5.74 -13.42 15.70
CA GLU A 2 6.85 -12.77 14.99
C GLU A 2 6.45 -11.33 14.60
N LEU A 3 7.29 -10.33 14.91
CA LEU A 3 6.96 -8.91 14.69
C LEU A 3 6.57 -8.61 13.24
N THR A 4 7.27 -9.24 12.29
CA THR A 4 7.03 -9.08 10.84
C THR A 4 5.71 -9.69 10.40
N MET A 5 5.22 -10.72 11.10
CA MET A 5 3.91 -11.31 10.84
C MET A 5 2.78 -10.38 11.32
N ALA A 6 2.95 -9.77 12.50
CA ALA A 6 2.01 -8.76 13.01
C ALA A 6 1.92 -7.55 12.07
N ALA A 7 3.08 -7.07 11.61
CA ALA A 7 3.19 -6.03 10.61
C ALA A 7 2.50 -6.40 9.30
N ALA A 8 2.65 -7.64 8.81
CA ALA A 8 2.00 -8.10 7.60
C ALA A 8 0.47 -8.11 7.71
N TYR A 9 -0.09 -8.58 8.84
CA TYR A 9 -1.54 -8.51 9.06
C TYR A 9 -2.05 -7.07 9.11
N LEU A 10 -1.30 -6.17 9.75
CA LEU A 10 -1.63 -4.74 9.75
C LEU A 10 -1.61 -4.17 8.33
N GLY A 11 -0.57 -4.48 7.55
CA GLY A 11 -0.45 -4.03 6.17
C GLY A 11 -1.57 -4.54 5.27
N MET A 12 -1.95 -5.81 5.44
CA MET A 12 -3.09 -6.41 4.77
C MET A 12 -4.39 -5.66 5.07
N ILE A 13 -4.64 -5.30 6.33
CA ILE A 13 -5.83 -4.52 6.70
C ILE A 13 -5.84 -3.16 5.99
N PHE A 14 -4.70 -2.46 5.93
CA PHE A 14 -4.60 -1.17 5.24
C PHE A 14 -4.91 -1.28 3.74
N VAL A 15 -4.27 -2.22 3.04
CA VAL A 15 -4.49 -2.42 1.58
C VAL A 15 -5.93 -2.82 1.30
N LEU A 16 -6.46 -3.81 2.04
CA LEU A 16 -7.83 -4.29 1.83
C LEU A 16 -8.87 -3.24 2.16
N ALA A 17 -8.68 -2.45 3.24
CA ALA A 17 -9.60 -1.36 3.57
C ALA A 17 -9.58 -0.26 2.50
N ALA A 18 -8.39 0.15 2.05
CA ALA A 18 -8.25 1.15 0.99
C ALA A 18 -8.95 0.69 -0.31
N PHE A 19 -8.69 -0.54 -0.72
CA PHE A 19 -9.32 -1.14 -1.91
C PHE A 19 -10.84 -1.32 -1.74
N ALA A 20 -11.31 -1.79 -0.59
CA ALA A 20 -12.74 -1.95 -0.32
C ALA A 20 -13.51 -0.63 -0.32
N LEU A 21 -12.90 0.45 0.18
CA LEU A 21 -13.48 1.80 0.15
C LEU A 21 -13.46 2.39 -1.26
N GLU A 22 -12.38 2.17 -2.01
CA GLU A 22 -12.22 2.66 -3.38
C GLU A 22 -13.20 1.99 -4.36
N THR A 23 -13.34 0.67 -4.29
CA THR A 23 -14.31 -0.10 -5.11
C THR A 23 -15.76 0.27 -4.84
N ARG A 24 -16.06 0.84 -3.66
CA ARG A 24 -17.38 1.37 -3.28
C ARG A 24 -17.55 2.86 -3.63
N ALA A 25 -16.58 3.45 -4.32
CA ALA A 25 -16.51 4.88 -4.65
C ALA A 25 -16.59 5.81 -3.41
N LEU A 26 -16.23 5.32 -2.22
CA LEU A 26 -16.22 6.11 -0.99
C LEU A 26 -14.97 6.98 -0.87
N ILE A 27 -13.85 6.50 -1.44
CA ILE A 27 -12.60 7.27 -1.57
C ILE A 27 -12.07 7.12 -3.00
N SER A 28 -11.33 8.11 -3.48
CA SER A 28 -10.65 8.02 -4.78
C SER A 28 -9.27 7.36 -4.62
N SER A 29 -8.83 6.60 -5.62
CA SER A 29 -7.45 6.10 -5.73
C SER A 29 -6.39 7.22 -5.81
N ARG A 30 -6.81 8.47 -6.05
CA ARG A 30 -5.96 9.67 -5.99
C ARG A 30 -5.99 10.37 -4.63
N SER A 31 -6.87 9.95 -3.72
CA SER A 31 -7.02 10.58 -2.41
C SER A 31 -5.82 10.28 -1.52
N LEU A 32 -5.45 11.26 -0.68
CA LEU A 32 -4.33 11.11 0.25
C LEU A 32 -4.53 9.92 1.20
N ILE A 33 -5.77 9.68 1.66
CA ILE A 33 -6.11 8.57 2.56
C ILE A 33 -5.87 7.22 1.88
N TYR A 34 -6.27 7.09 0.60
CA TYR A 34 -6.01 5.88 -0.18
C TYR A 34 -4.51 5.66 -0.37
N LEU A 35 -3.78 6.69 -0.82
CA LEU A 35 -2.35 6.58 -1.13
C LEU A 35 -1.51 6.29 0.11
N ILE A 36 -1.82 6.89 1.26
CA ILE A 36 -1.13 6.60 2.53
C ILE A 36 -1.43 5.16 2.98
N SER A 37 -2.69 4.74 2.94
CA SER A 37 -3.08 3.38 3.32
C SER A 37 -2.40 2.34 2.42
N MET A 38 -2.44 2.54 1.11
CA MET A 38 -1.75 1.69 0.13
C MET A 38 -0.24 1.68 0.36
N GLY A 39 0.40 2.84 0.49
CA GLY A 39 1.85 2.94 0.66
C GLY A 39 2.35 2.27 1.94
N ILE A 40 1.69 2.51 3.08
CA ILE A 40 2.04 1.87 4.35
C ILE A 40 1.77 0.37 4.28
N GLY A 41 0.61 -0.03 3.74
CA GLY A 41 0.22 -1.42 3.64
C GLY A 41 1.19 -2.26 2.81
N GLU A 42 1.53 -1.79 1.61
CA GLU A 42 2.48 -2.43 0.71
C GLU A 42 3.90 -2.47 1.29
N LEU A 43 4.33 -1.43 2.01
CA LEU A 43 5.63 -1.43 2.68
C LEU A 43 5.74 -2.53 3.74
N LEU A 44 4.71 -2.70 4.57
CA LEU A 44 4.69 -3.74 5.61
C LEU A 44 4.67 -5.15 5.01
N LEU A 45 3.89 -5.36 3.94
CA LEU A 45 3.86 -6.63 3.20
C LEU A 45 5.21 -6.93 2.52
N THR A 46 5.84 -5.90 1.96
CA THR A 46 7.19 -6.00 1.34
C THR A 46 8.25 -6.44 2.34
N ILE A 47 8.24 -5.86 3.55
CA ILE A 47 9.17 -6.25 4.62
C ILE A 47 8.97 -7.74 4.95
N ARG A 48 7.72 -8.20 5.06
CA ARG A 48 7.43 -9.61 5.33
C ARG A 48 7.91 -10.52 4.21
N ALA A 49 7.58 -10.20 2.95
CA ALA A 49 8.00 -10.97 1.78
C ALA A 49 9.53 -11.07 1.66
N THR A 50 10.25 -9.98 2.00
CA THR A 50 11.71 -9.97 2.02
C THR A 50 12.25 -10.94 3.08
N VAL A 51 11.65 -10.97 4.26
CA VAL A 51 12.05 -11.87 5.37
C VAL A 51 11.72 -13.34 5.07
N THR A 52 10.65 -13.62 4.32
CA THR A 52 10.28 -14.99 3.93
C THR A 52 10.97 -15.49 2.67
N GLY A 53 11.77 -14.65 1.99
CA GLY A 53 12.46 -15.00 0.75
C GLY A 53 11.56 -14.98 -0.49
N GLU A 54 10.38 -14.41 -0.38
CA GLU A 54 9.38 -14.28 -1.45
C GLU A 54 9.68 -13.07 -2.35
N TRP A 55 10.84 -13.11 -3.01
CA TRP A 55 11.37 -11.99 -3.82
C TRP A 55 10.40 -11.40 -4.85
N PRO A 56 9.59 -12.19 -5.59
CA PRO A 56 8.62 -11.61 -6.52
C PRO A 56 7.60 -10.69 -5.83
N PHE A 57 7.12 -11.08 -4.64
CA PHE A 57 6.18 -10.26 -3.85
C PHE A 57 6.88 -9.07 -3.21
N ALA A 58 8.13 -9.23 -2.75
CA ALA A 58 8.92 -8.14 -2.19
C ALA A 58 9.16 -7.02 -3.22
N VAL A 59 9.56 -7.39 -4.44
CA VAL A 59 9.78 -6.41 -5.52
C VAL A 59 8.46 -5.76 -5.94
N LEU A 60 7.40 -6.54 -6.09
CA LEU A 60 6.07 -6.02 -6.46
C LEU A 60 5.58 -4.99 -5.43
N GLY A 61 5.59 -5.34 -4.14
CA GLY A 61 5.13 -4.45 -3.07
C GLY A 61 6.01 -3.20 -2.95
N ALA A 62 7.33 -3.32 -3.13
CA ALA A 62 8.23 -2.17 -3.13
C ALA A 62 7.88 -1.17 -4.24
N ILE A 63 7.57 -1.66 -5.45
CA ILE A 63 7.16 -0.84 -6.59
C ILE A 63 5.83 -0.14 -6.30
N TRP A 64 4.84 -0.86 -5.76
CA TRP A 64 3.55 -0.27 -5.39
C TRP A 64 3.67 0.81 -4.31
N ALA A 65 4.44 0.54 -3.25
CA ALA A 65 4.73 1.51 -2.21
C ALA A 65 5.43 2.76 -2.78
N ALA A 66 6.39 2.57 -3.70
CA ALA A 66 7.08 3.66 -4.37
C ALA A 66 6.13 4.51 -5.22
N PHE A 67 5.22 3.89 -6.00
CA PHE A 67 4.22 4.63 -6.78
C PHE A 67 3.20 5.36 -5.90
N ALA A 68 2.78 4.76 -4.79
CA ALA A 68 1.91 5.41 -3.83
C ALA A 68 2.58 6.67 -3.25
N LEU A 69 3.84 6.56 -2.80
CA LEU A 69 4.61 7.70 -2.30
C LEU A 69 4.86 8.75 -3.39
N TYR A 70 5.21 8.33 -4.59
CA TYR A 70 5.41 9.23 -5.72
C TYR A 70 4.14 10.03 -6.03
N SER A 71 2.97 9.39 -5.99
CA SER A 71 1.67 10.02 -6.23
C SER A 71 1.28 11.02 -5.13
N ILE A 72 1.78 10.83 -3.89
CA ILE A 72 1.62 11.81 -2.81
C ILE A 72 2.49 13.04 -3.06
N ILE A 73 3.74 12.85 -3.53
CA ILE A 73 4.68 13.95 -3.81
C ILE A 73 4.31 14.71 -5.08
N ARG A 74 3.81 14.00 -6.09
CA ARG A 74 3.35 14.55 -7.37
C ARG A 74 1.89 14.14 -7.59
N PRO A 75 0.95 14.78 -6.88
CA PRO A 75 -0.47 14.56 -7.15
C PRO A 75 -0.74 14.94 -8.59
N VAL A 76 -1.35 14.03 -9.35
CA VAL A 76 -1.83 14.32 -10.70
C VAL A 76 -2.91 15.39 -10.56
N SER A 77 -2.63 16.62 -11.01
CA SER A 77 -3.63 17.69 -10.99
C SER A 77 -4.85 17.21 -11.75
N SER A 78 -6.02 17.26 -11.12
CA SER A 78 -7.26 17.30 -11.89
C SER A 78 -7.16 18.54 -12.78
N GLU A 79 -7.08 18.36 -14.10
CA GLU A 79 -7.46 19.43 -15.01
C GLU A 79 -8.84 19.95 -14.58
N ASN A 80 -8.95 21.27 -14.54
CA ASN A 80 -10.11 22.03 -14.06
C ASN A 80 -11.42 21.62 -14.76
#